data_AF-A0A397T5F8-F1
#
_entry.id   AF-A0A397T5F8-F1
#
_cell.length_a   1.000
_cell.length_b   1.000
_cell.length_c   1.000
_cell.angle_alpha   90.00
_cell.angle_beta   90.00
_cell.angle_gamma   90.00
#
_symmetry.space_group_name_H-M   'P 1'
#
loop_
_entity.id
_entity.type
_entity.pdbx_description
1 polymer ?
#
loop_
_entity_poly.entity_id
_entity_poly.type
_entity_poly.pdbx_seq_one_letter_code
_entity_poly.pdbx_strand_id
1 'polypeptide(L)'
;MPDREKNANTARVTTPLHININADNFDTETNFIIKLWEESSIRPYILKYSKGISQQPRVLLFIVFIFLFIFYYNISGESIDKNDVGKTELMQEVDMLTKIIPTEGDGECTAILLNWNRLDNIKIIVKNLCQYSMFKEIFIWNNNVDIHLSDPMFADTHCNKIRYYNSPGNIYFIARYIACSMATTKYCYFQDDDWMIRHLRSMYSNFLRFPNLIHTDTNADVYSSTNWKWCFFNDDIDLHSCYSWVGTGAFTSRGNVLKFLKMTSKTEMSSLEFIYGDMYFTTYLNQVPYQLENSLIELPQENGFGLTSEERMRNKLYMHKALIRLYNYLSSLKNDNSTQDTKEYSPTFYERDVRSPCHNDKCLFLTNKHSFPNIKLFKYKPYINISESERLHSSFFDTQHFISYPYSHAVDNDNSTVWISQDVIRKDDYIGLDLLLPMPVPLTFNLIMNHNSDYFNHLSIQISHDGSDWIQLSPLPKLEIHEISSTTKNNLLLCQFRIRETGFRFLKLVSTRDLNFTFSIYDFTFNGMDNNNDNEVVGDTGLNNNDNDSGD
;
A
#
# COMPACT_ATOMS: atom_id res chain seq x y z
N MET A 1 -28.56 -17.27 -47.13
CA MET A 1 -28.19 -16.16 -48.03
C MET A 1 -29.41 -15.32 -48.29
N PRO A 2 -29.31 -13.98 -48.30
CA PRO A 2 -28.36 -13.07 -47.61
C PRO A 2 -29.17 -12.09 -46.72
N ASP A 3 -28.70 -11.09 -45.97
CA ASP A 3 -27.44 -10.59 -45.42
C ASP A 3 -27.84 -9.53 -44.38
N ARG A 4 -27.16 -9.45 -43.24
CA ARG A 4 -26.39 -8.24 -42.83
C ARG A 4 -25.82 -8.36 -41.42
N GLU A 5 -24.49 -8.27 -41.41
CA GLU A 5 -23.61 -7.96 -40.30
C GLU A 5 -24.09 -6.78 -39.44
N LYS A 6 -23.79 -6.85 -38.13
CA LYS A 6 -23.09 -5.77 -37.43
C LYS A 6 -22.40 -6.31 -36.17
N ASN A 7 -21.08 -6.41 -36.28
CA ASN A 7 -20.14 -6.58 -35.18
C ASN A 7 -20.30 -5.44 -34.18
N ALA A 8 -20.41 -5.78 -32.90
CA ALA A 8 -20.21 -4.86 -31.79
C ALA A 8 -18.94 -5.27 -31.04
N ASN A 9 -17.80 -4.78 -31.55
CA ASN A 9 -16.58 -4.64 -30.77
C ASN A 9 -16.88 -3.68 -29.61
N THR A 10 -16.93 -4.20 -28.39
CA THR A 10 -16.87 -3.36 -27.19
C THR A 10 -15.40 -3.06 -26.91
N ALA A 11 -14.97 -1.91 -27.42
CA ALA A 11 -13.69 -1.31 -27.12
C ALA A 11 -13.53 -1.16 -25.60
N ARG A 12 -12.42 -1.67 -25.07
CA ARG A 12 -11.91 -1.27 -23.75
C ARG A 12 -11.70 0.24 -23.79
N VAL A 13 -12.48 0.97 -23.01
CA VAL A 13 -12.19 2.36 -22.70
C VAL A 13 -11.08 2.34 -21.66
N THR A 14 -9.83 2.31 -22.13
CA THR A 14 -8.66 2.71 -21.36
C THR A 14 -8.76 4.21 -21.14
N THR A 15 -9.17 4.64 -19.95
CA THR A 15 -8.92 6.01 -19.53
C THR A 15 -7.40 6.19 -19.38
N PRO A 16 -6.79 7.21 -20.00
CA PRO A 16 -5.38 7.50 -19.77
C PRO A 16 -5.19 7.82 -18.29
N LEU A 17 -4.17 7.19 -17.68
CA LEU A 17 -3.68 7.58 -16.36
C LEU A 17 -3.31 9.07 -16.42
N HIS A 18 -4.09 9.92 -15.75
CA HIS A 18 -3.65 11.27 -15.44
C HIS A 18 -2.62 11.16 -14.31
N ILE A 19 -1.35 11.28 -14.70
CA ILE A 19 -0.21 11.39 -13.79
C ILE A 19 -0.37 12.72 -13.04
N ASN A 20 -0.77 12.66 -11.77
CA ASN A 20 -0.75 13.80 -10.86
C ASN A 20 0.41 13.60 -9.87
N ILE A 21 1.64 13.79 -10.36
CA ILE A 21 2.80 13.95 -9.48
C ILE A 21 2.80 15.41 -9.06
N ASN A 22 2.54 15.66 -7.78
CA ASN A 22 2.73 17.00 -7.23
C ASN A 22 4.24 17.20 -7.03
N ALA A 23 4.93 17.69 -8.06
CA ALA A 23 6.36 18.03 -8.03
C ALA A 23 6.62 19.43 -7.46
N ASP A 24 5.61 20.08 -6.87
CA ASP A 24 5.62 21.48 -6.42
C ASP A 24 6.44 21.75 -5.13
N ASN A 25 7.43 20.92 -4.79
CA ASN A 25 8.31 21.18 -3.64
C ASN A 25 9.81 21.19 -3.98
N PHE A 26 10.17 21.33 -5.26
CA PHE A 26 11.51 21.79 -5.64
C PHE A 26 11.53 23.32 -5.66
N ASP A 27 11.40 23.94 -4.48
CA ASP A 27 11.70 25.35 -4.29
C ASP A 27 13.22 25.53 -4.33
N THR A 28 13.75 25.94 -5.49
CA THR A 28 15.08 26.55 -5.58
C THR A 28 15.00 27.99 -5.07
N GLU A 29 15.97 28.41 -4.25
CA GLU A 29 16.11 29.73 -3.57
C GLU A 29 15.97 30.97 -4.48
N THR A 30 15.85 30.81 -5.80
CA THR A 30 15.69 31.88 -6.80
C THR A 30 14.31 32.55 -6.81
N ASN A 31 13.25 31.92 -6.28
CA ASN A 31 11.89 32.49 -6.32
C ASN A 31 11.55 33.48 -5.19
N PHE A 32 12.31 33.47 -4.08
CA PHE A 32 12.05 34.37 -2.95
C PHE A 32 12.36 35.84 -3.29
N ILE A 33 13.44 36.09 -4.05
CA ILE A 33 13.87 37.44 -4.46
C ILE A 33 12.87 38.05 -5.46
N ILE A 34 12.35 37.24 -6.37
CA ILE A 34 11.35 37.67 -7.35
C ILE A 34 10.04 38.04 -6.64
N LYS A 35 9.61 37.23 -5.67
CA LYS A 35 8.41 37.50 -4.87
C LYS A 35 8.56 38.75 -3.99
N LEU A 36 9.72 38.95 -3.36
CA LEU A 36 10.06 40.17 -2.62
C LEU A 36 10.08 41.43 -3.49
N TRP A 37 10.50 41.30 -4.76
CA TRP A 37 10.47 42.42 -5.71
C TRP A 37 9.05 42.73 -6.19
N GLU A 38 8.23 41.71 -6.44
CA GLU A 38 6.84 41.87 -6.86
C GLU A 38 5.95 42.51 -5.79
N GLU A 39 6.21 42.19 -4.53
CA GLU A 39 5.48 42.69 -3.35
C GLU A 39 6.05 44.02 -2.79
N SER A 40 7.12 44.55 -3.38
CA SER A 40 7.77 45.79 -2.90
C SER A 40 6.89 47.03 -3.14
N SER A 41 6.68 47.81 -2.07
CA SER A 41 6.00 49.12 -2.07
C SER A 41 6.73 50.21 -2.87
N ILE A 42 7.96 49.95 -3.30
CA ILE A 42 8.80 50.87 -4.09
C ILE A 42 8.56 50.68 -5.61
N ARG A 43 8.01 49.53 -6.02
CA ARG A 43 7.74 49.18 -7.43
C ARG A 43 6.90 50.22 -8.18
N PRO A 44 5.84 50.83 -7.61
CA PRO A 44 5.06 51.86 -8.31
C PRO A 44 5.84 53.16 -8.54
N TYR A 45 6.81 53.49 -7.68
CA TYR A 45 7.63 54.70 -7.80
C TYR A 45 8.71 54.56 -8.88
N ILE A 46 9.31 53.37 -9.00
CA ILE A 46 10.30 53.06 -10.05
C ILE A 46 9.65 53.00 -11.44
N LEU A 47 8.45 52.41 -11.55
CA LEU A 47 7.70 52.33 -12.82
C LEU A 47 7.13 53.69 -13.27
N LYS A 48 6.95 54.64 -12.36
CA LYS A 48 6.50 56.00 -12.67
C LYS A 48 7.64 56.89 -13.18
N TYR A 49 8.89 56.59 -12.83
CA TYR A 49 10.09 57.26 -13.34
C TYR A 49 10.60 56.68 -14.67
N SER A 50 10.07 55.54 -15.13
CA SER A 50 10.53 54.86 -16.36
C SER A 50 9.73 55.23 -17.62
N LYS A 51 8.71 56.09 -17.52
CA LYS A 51 7.98 56.64 -18.66
C LYS A 51 8.34 58.11 -18.86
N GLY A 52 9.45 58.36 -19.54
CA GLY A 52 9.76 59.68 -20.10
C GLY A 52 11.19 60.18 -19.90
N ILE A 53 12.22 59.36 -20.17
CA ILE A 53 13.61 59.85 -20.25
C ILE A 53 14.33 59.10 -21.39
N SER A 54 15.02 59.84 -22.26
CA SER A 54 15.76 59.36 -23.44
C SER A 54 16.93 58.43 -23.06
N GLN A 55 17.47 57.67 -24.03
CA GLN A 55 18.35 56.52 -23.83
C GLN A 55 19.74 56.75 -23.19
N GLN A 56 20.11 57.97 -22.74
CA GLN A 56 21.47 58.25 -22.24
C GLN A 56 21.74 58.17 -20.72
N PRO A 57 20.78 58.20 -19.76
CA PRO A 57 21.09 58.04 -18.33
C PRO A 57 21.06 56.58 -17.83
N ARG A 58 20.76 55.58 -18.67
CA ARG A 58 20.67 54.16 -18.27
C ARG A 58 22.03 53.52 -17.96
N VAL A 59 23.09 53.97 -18.63
CA VAL A 59 24.46 53.44 -18.42
C VAL A 59 25.05 53.96 -17.10
N LEU A 60 24.78 55.22 -16.74
CA LEU A 60 25.28 55.82 -15.50
C LEU A 60 24.68 55.18 -14.24
N LEU A 61 23.37 54.89 -14.28
CA LEU A 61 22.65 54.21 -13.19
C LEU A 61 23.13 52.77 -12.98
N PHE A 62 23.47 52.07 -14.07
CA PHE A 62 24.00 50.71 -14.01
C PHE A 62 25.43 50.66 -13.43
N ILE A 63 26.27 51.63 -13.78
CA ILE A 63 27.62 51.77 -13.22
C ILE A 63 27.57 52.08 -11.72
N VAL A 64 26.66 52.98 -11.29
CA VAL A 64 26.47 53.28 -9.86
C VAL A 64 25.96 52.06 -9.09
N PHE A 65 25.10 51.24 -9.69
CA PHE A 65 24.60 50.02 -9.06
C PHE A 65 25.69 48.95 -8.89
N ILE A 66 26.57 48.78 -9.89
CA ILE A 66 27.74 47.88 -9.79
C ILE A 66 28.71 48.37 -8.71
N PHE A 67 28.98 49.67 -8.64
CA PHE A 67 29.84 50.23 -7.60
C PHE A 67 29.26 50.03 -6.19
N LEU A 68 27.95 50.21 -6.01
CA LEU A 68 27.28 49.94 -4.72
C LEU A 68 27.28 48.44 -4.36
N PHE A 69 27.14 47.55 -5.34
CA PHE A 69 27.17 46.10 -5.12
C PHE A 69 28.57 45.62 -4.71
N ILE A 70 29.62 46.12 -5.37
CA ILE A 70 31.03 45.84 -5.03
C ILE A 70 31.38 46.43 -3.66
N PHE A 71 30.87 47.62 -3.32
CA PHE A 71 31.11 48.26 -2.02
C PHE A 71 30.40 47.52 -0.88
N TYR A 72 29.17 47.04 -1.11
CA TYR A 72 28.42 46.23 -0.14
C TYR A 72 29.07 44.86 0.11
N TYR A 73 29.60 44.22 -0.94
CA TYR A 73 30.30 42.94 -0.83
C TYR A 73 31.67 43.06 -0.15
N ASN A 74 32.37 44.18 -0.32
CA ASN A 74 33.65 44.44 0.38
C ASN A 74 33.47 44.89 1.83
N ILE A 75 32.28 45.36 2.24
CA ILE A 75 32.01 45.77 3.63
C ILE A 75 31.41 44.64 4.47
N SER A 76 30.73 43.65 3.86
CA SER A 76 30.20 42.47 4.58
C SER A 76 31.19 41.30 4.65
N GLY A 77 32.49 41.57 4.51
CA GLY A 77 33.56 40.60 4.75
C GLY A 77 33.71 40.28 6.23
N GLU A 78 32.76 39.52 6.78
CA GLU A 78 32.93 38.84 8.06
C GLU A 78 33.78 37.59 7.82
N SER A 79 34.91 37.55 8.53
CA SER A 79 35.97 36.56 8.42
C SER A 79 35.47 35.14 8.73
N ILE A 80 35.45 34.26 7.72
CA ILE A 80 35.43 32.82 7.96
C ILE A 80 36.86 32.42 8.30
N ASP A 81 37.04 32.14 9.58
CA ASP A 81 38.29 31.75 10.21
C ASP A 81 38.80 30.43 9.60
N LYS A 82 40.05 30.47 9.11
CA LYS A 82 40.77 29.28 8.62
C LYS A 82 41.31 28.53 9.82
N ASN A 83 40.48 27.73 10.50
CA ASN A 83 40.92 26.70 11.45
C ASN A 83 39.76 25.74 11.79
N ASP A 84 39.36 24.88 10.85
CA ASP A 84 38.71 23.61 11.20
C ASP A 84 39.02 22.54 10.12
N VAL A 85 40.31 22.21 10.00
CA VAL A 85 40.73 20.97 9.35
C VAL A 85 40.44 19.85 10.34
N GLY A 86 39.30 19.17 10.20
CA GLY A 86 39.04 17.93 10.95
C GLY A 86 37.64 17.72 11.48
N LYS A 87 36.59 17.98 10.70
CA LYS A 87 35.31 17.28 10.87
C LYS A 87 34.80 16.83 9.51
N THR A 88 35.02 15.55 9.23
CA THR A 88 34.20 14.81 8.28
C THR A 88 32.79 14.80 8.85
N GLU A 89 31.98 15.82 8.53
CA GLU A 89 30.54 15.71 8.67
C GLU A 89 30.12 14.55 7.77
N LEU A 90 29.70 13.47 8.41
CA LEU A 90 29.00 12.38 7.78
C LEU A 90 27.72 13.01 7.18
N MET A 91 27.78 13.40 5.91
CA MET A 91 26.60 13.87 5.18
C MET A 91 25.55 12.77 5.31
N GLN A 92 24.50 13.06 6.08
CA GLN A 92 23.41 12.15 6.31
C GLN A 92 22.73 11.92 4.96
N GLU A 93 22.85 10.70 4.45
CA GLU A 93 22.30 10.26 3.18
C GLU A 93 20.78 10.47 3.19
N VAL A 94 20.30 11.48 2.46
CA VAL A 94 18.87 11.82 2.44
C VAL A 94 18.18 10.92 1.42
N ASP A 95 17.44 9.91 1.89
CA ASP A 95 16.56 9.11 1.04
C ASP A 95 15.52 10.01 0.36
N MET A 96 15.65 10.18 -0.96
CA MET A 96 14.75 10.98 -1.79
C MET A 96 13.29 10.50 -1.72
N LEU A 97 13.08 9.23 -1.34
CA LEU A 97 11.76 8.61 -1.22
C LEU A 97 11.00 9.04 0.05
N THR A 98 11.61 9.81 0.96
CA THR A 98 10.93 10.27 2.18
C THR A 98 9.77 11.24 1.90
N LYS A 99 9.86 12.01 0.81
CA LYS A 99 8.83 12.99 0.41
C LYS A 99 7.87 12.48 -0.66
N ILE A 100 8.16 11.33 -1.25
CA ILE A 100 7.38 10.75 -2.35
C ILE A 100 6.33 9.81 -1.76
N ILE A 101 5.07 10.23 -1.80
CA ILE A 101 3.93 9.45 -1.31
C ILE A 101 2.83 9.33 -2.39
N PRO A 102 2.06 8.24 -2.42
CA PRO A 102 0.90 8.13 -3.29
C PRO A 102 -0.16 9.19 -2.96
N THR A 103 -0.67 9.88 -3.97
CA THR A 103 -1.78 10.85 -3.87
C THR A 103 -3.04 10.38 -4.60
N GLU A 104 -2.97 9.22 -5.27
CA GLU A 104 -4.12 8.63 -5.93
C GLU A 104 -5.20 8.29 -4.90
N GLY A 105 -6.44 8.70 -5.17
CA GLY A 105 -7.56 8.48 -4.26
C GLY A 105 -7.58 9.38 -3.02
N ASP A 106 -6.82 10.48 -3.01
CA ASP A 106 -6.89 11.50 -1.96
C ASP A 106 -8.33 12.02 -1.75
N GLY A 107 -8.77 12.06 -0.49
CA GLY A 107 -10.12 12.49 -0.13
C GLY A 107 -11.26 11.62 -0.68
N GLU A 108 -10.99 10.41 -1.20
CA GLU A 108 -12.02 9.51 -1.72
C GLU A 108 -12.53 8.48 -0.70
N CYS A 109 -11.96 8.46 0.51
CA CYS A 109 -12.31 7.53 1.58
C CYS A 109 -12.83 8.24 2.85
N THR A 110 -13.81 7.63 3.52
CA THR A 110 -14.19 7.98 4.90
C THR A 110 -13.78 6.85 5.82
N ALA A 111 -12.98 7.15 6.84
CA ALA A 111 -12.69 6.19 7.91
C ALA A 111 -13.89 6.09 8.85
N ILE A 112 -14.35 4.88 9.14
CA ILE A 112 -15.46 4.62 10.06
C ILE A 112 -14.90 3.92 11.30
N LEU A 113 -15.05 4.56 12.45
CA LEU A 113 -14.65 4.04 13.75
C LEU A 113 -15.88 3.84 14.63
N LEU A 114 -15.90 2.77 15.42
CA LEU A 114 -16.94 2.53 16.41
C LEU A 114 -16.40 2.81 17.81
N ASN A 115 -17.00 3.76 18.52
CA ASN A 115 -16.70 4.00 19.92
C ASN A 115 -17.70 3.28 20.81
N TRP A 116 -17.22 2.54 21.80
CA TRP A 116 -18.03 2.03 22.90
C TRP A 116 -17.32 2.24 24.25
N ASN A 117 -16.35 1.39 24.59
CA ASN A 117 -15.73 1.43 25.93
C ASN A 117 -14.28 1.95 25.96
N ARG A 118 -13.58 2.05 24.82
CA ARG A 118 -12.15 2.42 24.78
C ARG A 118 -11.90 3.69 23.98
N LEU A 119 -12.45 4.79 24.48
CA LEU A 119 -12.33 6.10 23.83
C LEU A 119 -10.86 6.51 23.61
N ASP A 120 -9.95 6.17 24.53
CA ASP A 120 -8.53 6.53 24.38
C ASP A 120 -7.85 5.82 23.22
N ASN A 121 -8.20 4.55 22.96
CA ASN A 121 -7.75 3.84 21.76
C ASN A 121 -8.28 4.53 20.50
N ILE A 122 -9.55 4.97 20.50
CA ILE A 122 -10.12 5.73 19.39
C ILE A 122 -9.34 7.03 19.14
N LYS A 123 -8.93 7.77 20.17
CA LYS A 123 -8.10 8.99 20.01
C LYS A 123 -6.75 8.68 19.36
N ILE A 124 -6.09 7.61 19.78
CA ILE A 124 -4.81 7.16 19.18
C ILE A 124 -5.02 6.83 17.69
N ILE A 125 -6.08 6.09 17.38
CA ILE A 125 -6.43 5.72 16.01
C ILE A 125 -6.73 6.96 15.17
N VAL A 126 -7.53 7.91 15.68
CA VAL A 126 -7.83 9.16 14.98
C VAL A 126 -6.56 9.94 14.65
N LYS A 127 -5.63 10.06 15.61
CA LYS A 127 -4.34 10.72 15.39
C LYS A 127 -3.54 10.03 14.27
N ASN A 128 -3.49 8.70 14.26
CA ASN A 128 -2.83 7.93 13.20
C ASN A 128 -3.52 8.11 11.84
N LEU A 129 -4.85 8.02 11.76
CA LEU A 129 -5.58 8.14 10.50
C LEU A 129 -5.53 9.55 9.92
N CYS A 130 -5.48 10.58 10.77
CA CYS A 130 -5.56 11.96 10.31
C CYS A 130 -4.38 12.39 9.42
N GLN A 131 -3.22 11.75 9.60
CA GLN A 131 -2.00 12.02 8.81
C GLN A 131 -2.14 11.62 7.33
N TYR A 132 -3.12 10.78 6.98
CA TYR A 132 -3.29 10.30 5.61
C TYR A 132 -4.26 11.19 4.82
N SER A 133 -3.86 11.55 3.59
CA SER A 133 -4.63 12.37 2.65
C SER A 133 -5.82 11.62 2.02
N MET A 134 -5.75 10.29 1.94
CA MET A 134 -6.86 9.44 1.44
C MET A 134 -8.17 9.63 2.20
N PHE A 135 -8.11 9.99 3.49
CA PHE A 135 -9.29 10.23 4.30
C PHE A 135 -9.77 11.67 4.16
N LYS A 136 -10.97 11.83 3.61
CA LYS A 136 -11.71 13.09 3.63
C LYS A 136 -12.28 13.39 5.02
N GLU A 137 -12.78 12.36 5.67
CA GLU A 137 -13.49 12.43 6.95
C GLU A 137 -13.17 11.17 7.77
N ILE A 138 -13.09 11.34 9.10
CA ILE A 138 -13.08 10.26 10.08
C ILE A 138 -14.42 10.32 10.81
N PHE A 139 -15.33 9.41 10.46
CA PHE A 139 -16.64 9.30 11.04
C PHE A 139 -16.60 8.32 12.23
N ILE A 140 -16.75 8.87 13.44
CA ILE A 140 -16.87 8.11 14.68
C ILE A 140 -18.34 7.90 15.03
N TRP A 141 -18.79 6.66 14.99
CA TRP A 141 -20.09 6.25 15.49
C TRP A 141 -19.99 5.88 16.97
N ASN A 142 -20.68 6.61 17.82
CA ASN A 142 -20.66 6.37 19.26
C ASN A 142 -21.83 5.48 19.68
N ASN A 143 -21.51 4.24 20.06
CA ASN A 143 -22.42 3.26 20.64
C ASN A 143 -22.53 3.39 22.18
N ASN A 144 -21.76 4.28 22.82
CA ASN A 144 -21.83 4.53 24.25
C ASN A 144 -22.84 5.65 24.56
N VAL A 145 -23.95 5.29 25.20
CA VAL A 145 -25.01 6.23 25.58
C VAL A 145 -24.66 7.10 26.78
N ASP A 146 -23.68 6.68 27.59
CA ASP A 146 -23.26 7.38 28.80
C ASP A 146 -22.29 8.53 28.50
N ILE A 147 -21.74 8.56 27.28
CA ILE A 147 -20.77 9.55 26.84
C ILE A 147 -21.30 10.25 25.59
N HIS A 148 -21.28 11.58 25.56
CA HIS A 148 -21.58 12.35 24.36
C HIS A 148 -20.29 12.87 23.72
N LEU A 149 -19.89 12.31 22.57
CA LEU A 149 -18.67 12.75 21.88
C LEU A 149 -18.79 14.20 21.40
N SER A 150 -17.70 14.96 21.56
CA SER A 150 -17.58 16.37 21.17
C SER A 150 -16.13 16.72 20.84
N ASP A 151 -15.91 17.82 20.10
CA ASP A 151 -14.58 18.27 19.67
C ASP A 151 -13.54 18.43 20.80
N PRO A 152 -13.87 18.98 21.99
CA PRO A 152 -12.90 19.11 23.07
C PRO A 152 -12.26 17.79 23.49
N MET A 153 -12.96 16.67 23.33
CA MET A 153 -12.46 15.34 23.69
C MET A 153 -11.36 14.83 22.74
N PHE A 154 -11.26 15.43 21.55
CA PHE A 154 -10.30 15.04 20.50
C PHE A 154 -9.28 16.13 20.19
N ALA A 155 -9.23 17.21 20.98
CA ALA A 155 -8.33 18.35 20.76
C ALA A 155 -6.85 17.93 20.60
N ASP A 156 -6.39 16.98 21.41
CA ASP A 156 -5.01 16.48 21.42
C ASP A 156 -4.65 15.64 20.17
N THR A 157 -5.64 15.25 19.36
CA THR A 157 -5.39 14.56 18.09
C THR A 157 -4.94 15.51 16.99
N HIS A 158 -5.17 16.82 17.17
CA HIS A 158 -4.96 17.86 16.15
C HIS A 158 -5.62 17.55 14.80
N CYS A 159 -6.71 16.78 14.82
CA CYS A 159 -7.40 16.36 13.60
C CYS A 159 -8.64 17.21 13.32
N ASN A 160 -8.71 17.80 12.13
CA ASN A 160 -9.83 18.62 11.67
C ASN A 160 -10.82 17.86 10.76
N LYS A 161 -10.65 16.53 10.61
CA LYS A 161 -11.45 15.68 9.72
C LYS A 161 -12.55 14.90 10.44
N ILE A 162 -12.76 15.15 11.73
CA ILE A 162 -13.60 14.29 12.57
C ILE A 162 -15.08 14.68 12.42
N ARG A 163 -15.94 13.66 12.31
CA ARG A 163 -17.39 13.78 12.43
C ARG A 163 -17.92 12.72 13.38
N TYR A 164 -18.85 13.10 14.26
CA TYR A 164 -19.42 12.17 15.24
C TYR A 164 -20.89 11.90 14.94
N TYR A 165 -21.36 10.71 15.32
CA TYR A 165 -22.77 10.42 15.52
C TYR A 165 -22.97 9.79 16.89
N ASN A 166 -23.64 10.52 17.79
CA ASN A 166 -24.00 10.03 19.12
C ASN A 166 -25.30 9.22 19.04
N SER A 167 -25.17 7.89 19.00
CA SER A 167 -26.31 6.99 18.85
C SER A 167 -27.16 6.96 20.13
N PRO A 168 -28.50 6.88 20.04
CA PRO A 168 -29.36 6.71 21.22
C PRO A 168 -29.23 5.33 21.90
N GLY A 169 -28.48 4.40 21.31
CA GLY A 169 -28.26 3.05 21.83
C GLY A 169 -27.11 2.32 21.15
N ASN A 170 -26.64 1.24 21.77
CA ASN A 170 -25.63 0.37 21.18
C ASN A 170 -26.26 -0.54 20.11
N ILE A 171 -25.95 -0.26 18.84
CA ILE A 171 -26.37 -1.11 17.71
C ILE A 171 -25.26 -2.05 17.24
N TYR A 172 -24.20 -2.21 18.04
CA TYR A 172 -23.06 -3.09 17.81
C TYR A 172 -22.38 -2.81 16.46
N PHE A 173 -22.01 -3.87 15.75
CA PHE A 173 -21.19 -3.83 14.55
C PHE A 173 -21.94 -3.27 13.33
N ILE A 174 -23.28 -3.34 13.31
CA ILE A 174 -24.05 -2.84 12.16
C ILE A 174 -23.86 -1.33 11.94
N ALA A 175 -23.50 -0.61 13.01
CA ALA A 175 -23.16 0.80 12.99
C ALA A 175 -22.18 1.16 11.87
N ARG A 176 -21.13 0.34 11.65
CA ARG A 176 -20.09 0.69 10.67
C ARG A 176 -20.63 0.70 9.24
N TYR A 177 -21.55 -0.22 8.93
CA TYR A 177 -22.18 -0.32 7.61
C TYR A 177 -23.20 0.78 7.38
N ILE A 178 -23.97 1.14 8.42
CA ILE A 178 -24.89 2.28 8.35
C ILE A 178 -24.08 3.58 8.16
N ALA A 179 -23.04 3.80 8.95
CA ALA A 179 -22.17 4.97 8.84
C ALA A 179 -21.53 5.07 7.45
N CYS A 180 -21.00 3.97 6.90
CA CYS A 180 -20.46 3.96 5.55
C CYS A 180 -21.54 4.25 4.48
N SER A 181 -22.76 3.73 4.65
CA SER A 181 -23.86 4.04 3.72
C SER A 181 -24.23 5.53 3.73
N MET A 182 -24.00 6.23 4.85
CA MET A 182 -24.20 7.67 5.02
C MET A 182 -22.99 8.52 4.57
N ALA A 183 -21.87 7.90 4.24
CA ALA A 183 -20.65 8.60 3.84
C ALA A 183 -20.80 9.24 2.45
N THR A 184 -20.25 10.44 2.29
CA THR A 184 -20.29 11.17 1.01
C THR A 184 -19.24 10.67 0.01
N THR A 185 -18.22 9.97 0.49
CA THR A 185 -17.10 9.42 -0.26
C THR A 185 -17.46 8.15 -1.03
N LYS A 186 -16.60 7.76 -1.97
CA LYS A 186 -16.77 6.53 -2.76
C LYS A 186 -16.43 5.29 -1.94
N TYR A 187 -15.45 5.42 -1.04
CA TYR A 187 -14.88 4.32 -0.28
C TYR A 187 -15.02 4.56 1.22
N CYS A 188 -14.95 3.45 1.96
CA CYS A 188 -14.94 3.43 3.40
C CYS A 188 -13.76 2.59 3.90
N TYR A 189 -13.23 2.99 5.05
CA TYR A 189 -12.24 2.21 5.79
C TYR A 189 -12.82 1.83 7.15
N PHE A 190 -12.65 0.57 7.55
CA PHE A 190 -13.10 0.06 8.85
C PHE A 190 -11.90 -0.31 9.71
N GLN A 191 -11.99 0.00 11.00
CA GLN A 191 -11.03 -0.43 12.00
C GLN A 191 -11.69 -0.46 13.38
N ASP A 192 -11.34 -1.47 14.17
CA ASP A 192 -11.73 -1.61 15.57
C ASP A 192 -10.69 -0.96 16.49
N ASP A 193 -11.08 -0.75 17.74
CA ASP A 193 -10.26 -0.14 18.79
C ASP A 193 -9.25 -1.11 19.44
N ASP A 194 -9.03 -2.28 18.83
CA ASP A 194 -8.12 -3.34 19.30
C ASP A 194 -6.70 -3.23 18.72
N TRP A 195 -6.54 -2.58 17.57
CA TRP A 195 -5.32 -2.67 16.76
C TRP A 195 -4.88 -1.31 16.23
N MET A 196 -3.55 -1.14 16.12
CA MET A 196 -2.96 -0.04 15.39
C MET A 196 -2.46 -0.49 14.02
N ILE A 197 -3.11 -0.01 12.96
CA ILE A 197 -2.80 -0.35 11.57
C ILE A 197 -1.82 0.68 10.99
N ARG A 198 -0.64 0.21 10.56
CA ARG A 198 0.45 1.06 10.05
C ARG A 198 0.52 1.12 8.52
N HIS A 199 0.08 0.07 7.84
CA HIS A 199 0.34 -0.12 6.41
C HIS A 199 -0.80 0.37 5.51
N LEU A 200 -1.31 1.57 5.82
CA LEU A 200 -2.53 2.09 5.19
C LEU A 200 -2.29 2.54 3.74
N ARG A 201 -1.12 3.10 3.40
CA ARG A 201 -0.82 3.48 2.00
C ARG A 201 -0.76 2.24 1.13
N SER A 202 -0.05 1.22 1.58
CA SER A 202 0.12 -0.03 0.85
C SER A 202 -1.22 -0.72 0.62
N MET A 203 -2.03 -0.85 1.68
CA MET A 203 -3.36 -1.46 1.56
C MET A 203 -4.29 -0.63 0.66
N TYR A 204 -4.27 0.70 0.77
CA TYR A 204 -5.12 1.57 -0.05
C TYR A 204 -4.70 1.57 -1.53
N SER A 205 -3.39 1.64 -1.82
CA SER A 205 -2.85 1.56 -3.18
C SER A 205 -3.18 0.23 -3.86
N ASN A 206 -3.25 -0.88 -3.11
CA ASN A 206 -3.76 -2.15 -3.66
C ASN A 206 -5.28 -2.10 -3.87
N PHE A 207 -6.03 -1.57 -2.90
CA PHE A 207 -7.48 -1.42 -2.99
C PHE A 207 -7.91 -0.62 -4.21
N LEU A 208 -7.23 0.47 -4.54
CA LEU A 208 -7.56 1.30 -5.71
C LEU A 208 -7.38 0.58 -7.05
N ARG A 209 -6.53 -0.46 -7.12
CA ARG A 209 -6.41 -1.31 -8.32
C ARG A 209 -7.64 -2.18 -8.50
N PHE A 210 -8.26 -2.64 -7.40
CA PHE A 210 -9.38 -3.57 -7.41
C PHE A 210 -10.50 -3.17 -6.42
N PRO A 211 -11.13 -1.99 -6.57
CA PRO A 211 -12.03 -1.41 -5.56
C PRO A 211 -13.36 -2.17 -5.41
N ASN A 212 -13.63 -3.13 -6.31
CA ASN A 212 -14.76 -4.05 -6.21
C ASN A 212 -14.55 -5.12 -5.14
N LEU A 213 -13.30 -5.42 -4.77
CA LEU A 213 -12.94 -6.37 -3.72
C LEU A 213 -12.72 -5.64 -2.38
N ILE A 214 -13.11 -6.28 -1.28
CA ILE A 214 -12.69 -5.82 0.05
C ILE A 214 -11.21 -6.11 0.20
N HIS A 215 -10.44 -5.13 0.66
CA HIS A 215 -9.04 -5.34 1.05
C HIS A 215 -8.94 -5.28 2.57
N THR A 216 -8.27 -6.25 3.18
CA THR A 216 -8.15 -6.35 4.64
C THR A 216 -6.71 -6.60 5.03
N ASP A 217 -6.29 -6.15 6.21
CA ASP A 217 -4.97 -6.44 6.78
C ASP A 217 -5.11 -7.40 7.97
N THR A 218 -4.15 -8.31 8.18
CA THR A 218 -4.18 -9.26 9.30
C THR A 218 -2.84 -9.94 9.57
N ASN A 219 -2.72 -10.67 10.67
CA ASN A 219 -1.52 -11.47 11.01
C ASN A 219 -1.53 -12.88 10.41
N ALA A 220 -0.38 -13.55 10.42
CA ALA A 220 -0.21 -14.89 9.84
C ALA A 220 -1.21 -15.94 10.36
N ASP A 221 -1.51 -15.97 11.66
CA ASP A 221 -2.48 -16.89 12.26
C ASP A 221 -3.88 -16.71 11.68
N VAL A 222 -4.34 -15.46 11.64
CA VAL A 222 -5.66 -15.12 11.12
C VAL A 222 -5.69 -15.31 9.60
N TYR A 223 -4.64 -14.90 8.88
CA TYR A 223 -4.48 -15.10 7.43
C TYR A 223 -4.61 -16.58 7.06
N SER A 224 -3.98 -17.46 7.85
CA SER A 224 -4.10 -18.90 7.66
C SER A 224 -5.53 -19.40 7.85
N SER A 225 -6.27 -18.82 8.79
CA SER A 225 -7.65 -19.24 9.05
C SER A 225 -8.59 -18.74 7.95
N THR A 226 -8.46 -17.48 7.53
CA THR A 226 -9.32 -16.86 6.51
C THR A 226 -9.07 -17.41 5.11
N ASN A 227 -7.81 -17.69 4.73
CA ASN A 227 -7.46 -18.15 3.37
C ASN A 227 -7.47 -19.68 3.22
N TRP A 228 -7.49 -20.44 4.31
CA TRP A 228 -7.52 -21.91 4.27
C TRP A 228 -8.76 -22.52 4.92
N LYS A 229 -9.19 -22.06 6.09
CA LYS A 229 -10.23 -22.73 6.89
C LYS A 229 -11.62 -22.13 6.71
N TRP A 230 -11.70 -20.84 6.39
CA TRP A 230 -12.92 -20.05 6.31
C TRP A 230 -13.21 -19.51 4.90
N CYS A 231 -12.77 -20.25 3.90
CA CYS A 231 -13.10 -20.05 2.50
C CYS A 231 -14.00 -21.18 2.01
N PHE A 232 -15.05 -20.84 1.26
CA PHE A 232 -16.12 -21.76 0.91
C PHE A 232 -16.44 -21.65 -0.58
N PHE A 233 -16.27 -22.77 -1.29
CA PHE A 233 -16.47 -22.84 -2.73
C PHE A 233 -17.49 -23.91 -3.10
N ASN A 234 -18.38 -23.58 -4.04
CA ASN A 234 -19.25 -24.54 -4.70
C ASN A 234 -19.66 -24.02 -6.08
N ASP A 235 -18.96 -24.51 -7.10
CA ASP A 235 -19.15 -24.09 -8.50
C ASP A 235 -20.55 -24.42 -9.06
N ASP A 236 -21.30 -25.37 -8.47
CA ASP A 236 -22.66 -25.71 -8.95
C ASP A 236 -23.63 -24.54 -8.81
N ILE A 237 -23.38 -23.66 -7.84
CA ILE A 237 -24.23 -22.53 -7.47
C ILE A 237 -23.47 -21.19 -7.48
N ASP A 238 -22.28 -21.17 -8.08
CA ASP A 238 -21.42 -19.98 -8.14
C ASP A 238 -21.12 -19.39 -6.75
N LEU A 239 -20.86 -20.24 -5.74
CA LEU A 239 -20.42 -19.82 -4.41
C LEU A 239 -18.88 -19.73 -4.36
N HIS A 240 -18.35 -18.57 -4.01
CA HIS A 240 -16.92 -18.30 -3.80
C HIS A 240 -16.77 -17.19 -2.76
N SER A 241 -16.84 -17.59 -1.50
CA SER A 241 -16.94 -16.65 -0.40
C SER A 241 -15.98 -17.01 0.72
N CYS A 242 -15.30 -16.01 1.28
CA CYS A 242 -14.47 -16.20 2.45
C CYS A 242 -14.84 -15.21 3.54
N TYR A 243 -14.71 -15.67 4.77
CA TYR A 243 -14.82 -14.80 5.93
C TYR A 243 -13.50 -14.05 6.17
N SER A 244 -13.57 -12.76 6.46
CA SER A 244 -12.43 -11.96 6.92
C SER A 244 -12.86 -11.00 8.03
N TRP A 245 -11.98 -10.80 9.00
CA TRP A 245 -12.16 -9.78 10.04
C TRP A 245 -11.93 -8.41 9.43
N VAL A 246 -12.92 -7.53 9.55
CA VAL A 246 -12.81 -6.14 9.07
C VAL A 246 -12.28 -5.17 10.12
N GLY A 247 -12.17 -5.63 11.38
CA GLY A 247 -11.69 -4.83 12.51
C GLY A 247 -10.19 -4.56 12.48
N THR A 248 -9.41 -5.41 11.83
CA THR A 248 -7.94 -5.28 11.69
C THR A 248 -7.54 -4.36 10.53
N GLY A 249 -8.44 -3.49 10.09
CA GLY A 249 -8.24 -2.64 8.92
C GLY A 249 -8.87 -3.24 7.67
N ALA A 250 -9.84 -2.54 7.09
CA ALA A 250 -10.48 -2.97 5.86
C ALA A 250 -10.91 -1.80 4.97
N PHE A 251 -10.46 -1.76 3.71
CA PHE A 251 -11.01 -0.88 2.68
C PHE A 251 -12.11 -1.59 1.89
N THR A 252 -13.20 -0.87 1.66
CA THR A 252 -14.32 -1.35 0.85
C THR A 252 -15.00 -0.20 0.13
N SER A 253 -15.65 -0.48 -0.99
CA SER A 253 -16.50 0.50 -1.65
C SER A 253 -17.80 0.71 -0.89
N ARG A 254 -18.33 1.94 -0.91
CA ARG A 254 -19.70 2.21 -0.43
C ARG A 254 -20.71 1.32 -1.16
N GLY A 255 -20.46 1.02 -2.44
CA GLY A 255 -21.25 0.08 -3.24
C GLY A 255 -21.33 -1.31 -2.62
N ASN A 256 -20.23 -1.86 -2.11
CA ASN A 256 -20.22 -3.16 -1.43
C ASN A 256 -21.02 -3.14 -0.13
N VAL A 257 -20.95 -2.06 0.65
CA VAL A 257 -21.78 -1.90 1.85
C VAL A 257 -23.27 -1.84 1.51
N LEU A 258 -23.64 -1.10 0.46
CA LEU A 258 -25.04 -1.07 0.00
C LEU A 258 -25.51 -2.43 -0.53
N LYS A 259 -24.64 -3.19 -1.22
CA LYS A 259 -24.94 -4.59 -1.61
C LYS A 259 -25.20 -5.46 -0.38
N PHE A 260 -24.36 -5.35 0.65
CA PHE A 260 -24.56 -6.07 1.91
C PHE A 260 -25.89 -5.72 2.58
N LEU A 261 -26.19 -4.42 2.76
CA LEU A 261 -27.46 -3.98 3.34
C LEU A 261 -28.68 -4.42 2.52
N LYS A 262 -28.56 -4.52 1.20
CA LYS A 262 -29.61 -5.10 0.35
C LYS A 262 -29.77 -6.61 0.56
N MET A 263 -28.67 -7.32 0.79
CA MET A 263 -28.67 -8.76 1.06
C MET A 263 -29.35 -9.12 2.37
N THR A 264 -29.29 -8.26 3.40
CA THR A 264 -30.00 -8.51 4.66
C THR A 264 -31.51 -8.59 4.44
N SER A 265 -32.09 -7.71 3.61
CA SER A 265 -33.50 -7.76 3.23
C SER A 265 -33.83 -8.97 2.35
N LYS A 266 -33.00 -9.25 1.33
CA LYS A 266 -33.23 -10.38 0.40
C LYS A 266 -33.19 -11.75 1.07
N THR A 267 -32.41 -11.87 2.14
CA THR A 267 -32.25 -13.12 2.87
C THR A 267 -33.14 -13.20 4.11
N GLU A 268 -34.03 -12.22 4.33
CA GLU A 268 -34.91 -12.16 5.51
C GLU A 268 -34.12 -12.31 6.82
N MET A 269 -33.04 -11.53 6.94
CA MET A 269 -32.18 -11.50 8.12
C MET A 269 -32.94 -10.92 9.32
N SER A 270 -32.93 -11.63 10.46
CA SER A 270 -33.61 -11.17 11.67
C SER A 270 -32.89 -9.98 12.31
N SER A 271 -33.60 -9.20 13.13
CA SER A 271 -33.00 -8.07 13.86
C SER A 271 -31.83 -8.48 14.76
N LEU A 272 -31.87 -9.69 15.34
CA LEU A 272 -30.77 -10.22 16.15
C LEU A 272 -29.55 -10.58 15.29
N GLU A 273 -29.74 -11.13 14.10
CA GLU A 273 -28.62 -11.37 13.19
C GLU A 273 -28.03 -10.04 12.70
N PHE A 274 -28.90 -9.06 12.43
CA PHE A 274 -28.52 -7.75 11.88
C PHE A 274 -27.46 -7.04 12.72
N ILE A 275 -27.54 -7.12 14.06
CA ILE A 275 -26.53 -6.52 14.95
C ILE A 275 -25.15 -7.23 14.89
N TYR A 276 -25.09 -8.47 14.40
CA TYR A 276 -23.85 -9.23 14.15
C TYR A 276 -23.34 -9.06 12.70
N GLY A 277 -23.57 -7.89 12.10
CA GLY A 277 -23.27 -7.62 10.68
C GLY A 277 -21.87 -8.04 10.22
N ASP A 278 -20.85 -7.91 11.07
CA ASP A 278 -19.47 -8.31 10.75
C ASP A 278 -19.34 -9.80 10.39
N MET A 279 -20.16 -10.67 10.98
CA MET A 279 -20.15 -12.12 10.69
C MET A 279 -20.75 -12.45 9.32
N TYR A 280 -21.44 -11.49 8.71
CA TYR A 280 -22.17 -11.67 7.46
C TYR A 280 -21.56 -10.90 6.31
N PHE A 281 -20.93 -9.74 6.57
CA PHE A 281 -20.56 -8.77 5.55
C PHE A 281 -19.71 -9.34 4.43
N THR A 282 -18.52 -9.86 4.72
CA THR A 282 -17.63 -10.39 3.67
C THR A 282 -18.24 -11.60 2.99
N THR A 283 -18.93 -12.45 3.78
CA THR A 283 -19.58 -13.65 3.27
C THR A 283 -20.63 -13.29 2.22
N TYR A 284 -21.53 -12.35 2.53
CA TYR A 284 -22.66 -11.95 1.69
C TYR A 284 -22.27 -11.28 0.37
N LEU A 285 -21.04 -10.77 0.24
CA LEU A 285 -20.58 -10.25 -1.04
C LEU A 285 -20.30 -11.35 -2.07
N ASN A 286 -20.19 -12.62 -1.62
CA ASN A 286 -19.81 -13.74 -2.47
C ASN A 286 -18.57 -13.43 -3.30
N GLN A 287 -17.55 -12.88 -2.64
CA GLN A 287 -16.23 -12.61 -3.21
C GLN A 287 -15.21 -12.92 -2.13
N VAL A 288 -14.04 -13.40 -2.54
CA VAL A 288 -12.92 -13.60 -1.62
C VAL A 288 -12.26 -12.25 -1.33
N PRO A 289 -12.15 -11.78 -0.06
CA PRO A 289 -11.41 -10.56 0.27
C PRO A 289 -9.94 -10.64 -0.19
N TYR A 290 -9.37 -9.54 -0.66
CA TYR A 290 -7.96 -9.43 -0.98
C TYR A 290 -7.19 -9.06 0.28
N GLN A 291 -6.81 -10.08 1.05
CA GLN A 291 -6.17 -9.89 2.33
C GLN A 291 -4.65 -9.76 2.20
N LEU A 292 -4.08 -8.82 2.95
CA LEU A 292 -2.66 -8.68 3.16
C LEU A 292 -2.28 -9.28 4.51
N GLU A 293 -1.10 -9.89 4.58
CA GLU A 293 -0.54 -10.47 5.79
C GLU A 293 0.60 -9.58 6.31
N ASN A 294 0.59 -9.27 7.62
CA ASN A 294 1.66 -8.55 8.32
C ASN A 294 1.48 -8.64 9.86
N SER A 295 2.52 -8.24 10.61
CA SER A 295 2.44 -7.92 12.04
C SER A 295 1.35 -6.89 12.41
N LEU A 296 0.52 -7.23 13.40
CA LEU A 296 -0.44 -6.30 14.00
C LEU A 296 0.10 -5.76 15.33
N ILE A 297 -0.11 -4.48 15.59
CA ILE A 297 0.20 -3.87 16.89
C ILE A 297 -1.08 -3.84 17.72
N GLU A 298 -1.08 -4.57 18.82
CA GLU A 298 -2.21 -4.61 19.76
C GLU A 298 -2.27 -3.33 20.60
N LEU A 299 -3.47 -2.74 20.70
CA LEU A 299 -3.78 -1.68 21.65
C LEU A 299 -4.37 -2.30 22.93
N PRO A 300 -4.36 -1.59 24.08
CA PRO A 300 -4.94 -2.13 25.31
C PRO A 300 -6.37 -2.68 25.13
N GLN A 301 -6.57 -3.97 25.44
CA GLN A 301 -7.82 -4.70 25.17
C GLN A 301 -8.78 -4.86 26.36
N GLU A 302 -8.69 -4.01 27.38
CA GLU A 302 -9.60 -4.07 28.51
C GLU A 302 -11.07 -3.95 28.07
N ASN A 303 -11.91 -4.91 28.48
CA ASN A 303 -13.34 -4.99 28.14
C ASN A 303 -13.67 -5.14 26.63
N GLY A 304 -12.77 -5.76 25.84
CA GLY A 304 -13.02 -6.10 24.44
C GLY A 304 -14.14 -7.13 24.21
N PHE A 305 -14.77 -7.07 23.04
CA PHE A 305 -15.82 -8.02 22.62
C PHE A 305 -15.16 -9.26 21.99
N GLY A 306 -15.55 -10.48 22.35
CA GLY A 306 -14.98 -11.70 21.73
C GLY A 306 -13.82 -12.36 22.49
N LEU A 307 -13.56 -11.93 23.72
CA LEU A 307 -12.47 -12.44 24.55
C LEU A 307 -12.79 -13.81 25.16
N THR A 308 -14.08 -14.15 25.32
CA THR A 308 -14.50 -15.42 25.91
C THR A 308 -14.70 -16.54 24.87
N SER A 309 -14.54 -17.79 25.30
CA SER A 309 -14.82 -18.95 24.44
C SER A 309 -16.27 -18.99 23.95
N GLU A 310 -17.22 -18.54 24.77
CA GLU A 310 -18.64 -18.45 24.40
C GLU A 310 -18.88 -17.45 23.28
N GLU A 311 -18.25 -16.28 23.32
CA GLU A 311 -18.34 -15.28 22.26
C GLU A 311 -17.74 -15.78 20.95
N ARG A 312 -16.60 -16.48 21.01
CA ARG A 312 -15.99 -17.08 19.80
C ARG A 312 -16.88 -18.14 19.19
N MET A 313 -17.51 -19.00 20.00
CA MET A 313 -18.49 -19.98 19.51
C MET A 313 -19.71 -19.30 18.89
N ARG A 314 -20.19 -18.21 19.49
CA ARG A 314 -21.28 -17.41 18.94
C ARG A 314 -20.93 -16.78 17.60
N ASN A 315 -19.72 -16.25 17.43
CA ASN A 315 -19.25 -15.73 16.14
C ASN A 315 -19.26 -16.82 15.06
N LYS A 316 -18.72 -18.01 15.36
CA LYS A 316 -18.76 -19.16 14.44
C LYS A 316 -20.19 -19.58 14.06
N LEU A 317 -21.13 -19.51 15.02
CA LEU A 317 -22.53 -19.78 14.75
C LEU A 317 -23.12 -18.79 13.72
N TYR A 318 -22.87 -17.49 13.89
CA TYR A 318 -23.37 -16.48 12.96
C TYR A 318 -22.67 -16.50 11.60
N MET A 319 -21.36 -16.80 11.56
CA MET A 319 -20.64 -17.07 10.31
C MET A 319 -21.28 -18.23 9.54
N HIS A 320 -21.63 -19.33 10.23
CA HIS A 320 -22.32 -20.46 9.59
C HIS A 320 -23.71 -20.07 9.07
N LYS A 321 -24.49 -19.31 9.85
CA LYS A 321 -25.80 -18.80 9.42
C LYS A 321 -25.69 -17.93 8.17
N ALA A 322 -24.69 -17.03 8.11
CA ALA A 322 -24.42 -16.23 6.92
C ALA A 322 -24.20 -17.11 5.70
N LEU A 323 -23.39 -18.16 5.85
CA LEU A 323 -23.06 -19.06 4.76
C LEU A 323 -24.25 -19.89 4.27
N ILE A 324 -25.09 -20.40 5.19
CA ILE A 324 -26.34 -21.10 4.83
C ILE A 324 -27.29 -20.17 4.07
N ARG A 325 -27.48 -18.93 4.55
CA ARG A 325 -28.37 -17.96 3.89
C ARG A 325 -27.88 -17.60 2.49
N LEU A 326 -26.58 -17.37 2.33
CA LEU A 326 -25.99 -17.12 1.02
C LEU A 326 -26.16 -18.33 0.09
N TYR A 327 -25.87 -19.54 0.58
CA TYR A 327 -26.03 -20.77 -0.18
C TYR A 327 -27.46 -20.92 -0.72
N ASN A 328 -28.46 -20.73 0.15
CA ASN A 328 -29.87 -20.85 -0.23
C ASN A 328 -30.27 -19.80 -1.26
N TYR A 329 -29.80 -18.56 -1.08
CA TYR A 329 -30.04 -17.47 -2.02
C TYR A 329 -29.43 -17.73 -3.41
N LEU A 330 -28.17 -18.18 -3.46
CA LEU A 330 -27.52 -18.53 -4.73
C LEU A 330 -28.18 -19.73 -5.41
N SER A 331 -28.57 -20.74 -4.62
CA SER A 331 -29.30 -21.90 -5.12
C SER A 331 -30.65 -21.52 -5.74
N SER A 332 -31.40 -20.60 -5.13
CA SER A 332 -32.68 -20.13 -5.71
C SER A 332 -32.46 -19.36 -7.00
N LEU A 333 -31.45 -18.48 -7.07
CA LEU A 333 -31.12 -17.77 -8.31
C LEU A 333 -30.78 -18.71 -9.46
N LYS A 334 -30.05 -19.80 -9.17
CA LYS A 334 -29.67 -20.81 -10.16
C LYS A 334 -30.90 -21.55 -10.69
N ASN A 335 -31.82 -21.91 -9.81
CA ASN A 335 -33.09 -22.56 -10.18
C ASN A 335 -33.98 -21.66 -11.04
N ASP A 336 -33.97 -20.36 -10.76
CA ASP A 336 -34.77 -19.36 -11.49
C ASP A 336 -34.12 -18.89 -12.81
N ASN A 337 -32.96 -19.46 -13.20
CA ASN A 337 -32.15 -19.03 -14.36
C ASN A 337 -31.87 -17.51 -14.36
N SER A 338 -31.71 -16.91 -13.18
CA SER A 338 -31.45 -15.49 -13.04
C SER A 338 -30.06 -15.13 -13.57
N THR A 339 -29.96 -14.07 -14.39
CA THR A 339 -28.70 -13.55 -14.93
C THR A 339 -27.98 -12.58 -14.00
N GLN A 340 -28.27 -12.62 -12.69
CA GLN A 340 -27.61 -11.77 -11.72
C GLN A 340 -26.11 -12.05 -11.67
N ASP A 341 -25.30 -10.99 -11.54
CA ASP A 341 -23.84 -11.08 -11.48
C ASP A 341 -23.41 -11.81 -10.20
N THR A 342 -23.29 -13.14 -10.29
CA THR A 342 -22.81 -14.02 -9.22
C THR A 342 -21.34 -14.34 -9.37
N LYS A 343 -20.70 -13.99 -10.49
CA LYS A 343 -19.36 -14.46 -10.84
C LYS A 343 -18.27 -13.86 -9.95
N GLU A 344 -17.17 -14.59 -9.84
CA GLU A 344 -15.95 -14.11 -9.18
C GLU A 344 -15.36 -12.94 -9.97
N TYR A 345 -15.00 -11.86 -9.27
CA TYR A 345 -14.33 -10.71 -9.89
C TYR A 345 -12.85 -11.01 -10.15
N SER A 346 -12.33 -10.49 -11.25
CA SER A 346 -10.89 -10.46 -11.50
C SER A 346 -10.22 -9.35 -10.68
N PRO A 347 -9.04 -9.60 -10.09
CA PRO A 347 -8.34 -10.87 -10.06
C PRO A 347 -9.05 -11.87 -9.13
N THR A 348 -9.26 -13.06 -9.66
CA THR A 348 -9.75 -14.20 -8.88
C THR A 348 -8.76 -14.54 -7.77
N PHE A 349 -9.19 -15.34 -6.80
CA PHE A 349 -8.38 -15.71 -5.65
C PHE A 349 -6.94 -16.17 -6.00
N TYR A 350 -6.77 -16.92 -7.09
CA TYR A 350 -5.45 -17.45 -7.50
C TYR A 350 -4.64 -16.54 -8.42
N GLU A 351 -5.25 -15.49 -8.98
CA GLU A 351 -4.58 -14.50 -9.83
C GLU A 351 -3.93 -13.37 -9.01
N ARG A 352 -4.21 -13.33 -7.71
CA ARG A 352 -3.69 -12.32 -6.77
C ARG A 352 -2.25 -12.62 -6.43
N ASP A 353 -1.39 -11.62 -6.60
CA ASP A 353 0.05 -11.73 -6.36
C ASP A 353 0.56 -10.89 -5.18
N VAL A 354 -0.21 -9.91 -4.71
CA VAL A 354 0.14 -9.07 -3.57
C VAL A 354 -0.06 -9.83 -2.26
N ARG A 355 0.95 -9.88 -1.39
CA ARG A 355 0.90 -10.70 -0.16
C ARG A 355 1.05 -9.91 1.13
N SER A 356 2.03 -9.03 1.21
CA SER A 356 2.35 -8.28 2.43
C SER A 356 2.72 -6.84 2.07
N PRO A 357 2.37 -5.84 2.90
CA PRO A 357 3.02 -4.54 2.85
C PRO A 357 4.47 -4.63 3.31
N CYS A 358 5.29 -3.71 2.85
CA CYS A 358 6.65 -3.51 3.36
C CYS A 358 6.63 -2.77 4.69
N HIS A 359 7.69 -2.96 5.50
CA HIS A 359 7.81 -2.42 6.86
C HIS A 359 7.53 -0.91 6.97
N ASN A 360 7.90 -0.14 5.95
CA ASN A 360 7.82 1.32 5.89
C ASN A 360 6.56 1.86 5.21
N ASP A 361 5.62 0.98 4.83
CA ASP A 361 4.39 1.34 4.11
C ASP A 361 4.65 2.05 2.76
N LYS A 362 5.77 1.71 2.08
CA LYS A 362 6.16 2.24 0.76
C LYS A 362 6.15 1.22 -0.37
N CYS A 363 5.89 -0.05 -0.09
CA CYS A 363 5.73 -1.07 -1.12
C CYS A 363 4.82 -2.22 -0.67
N LEU A 364 4.48 -3.08 -1.62
CA LEU A 364 3.89 -4.38 -1.36
C LEU A 364 4.76 -5.49 -1.96
N PHE A 365 4.94 -6.57 -1.22
CA PHE A 365 5.58 -7.79 -1.67
C PHE A 365 4.67 -8.57 -2.63
N LEU A 366 5.21 -8.96 -3.77
CA LEU A 366 4.54 -9.70 -4.82
C LEU A 366 5.12 -11.11 -4.95
N THR A 367 4.27 -12.12 -5.05
CA THR A 367 4.67 -13.47 -5.50
C THR A 367 3.46 -14.27 -5.99
N ASN A 368 3.69 -15.11 -7.01
CA ASN A 368 2.72 -16.10 -7.46
C ASN A 368 2.69 -17.36 -6.56
N LYS A 369 3.59 -17.48 -5.59
CA LYS A 369 3.59 -18.61 -4.65
C LYS A 369 2.47 -18.45 -3.62
N HIS A 370 1.55 -19.42 -3.61
CA HIS A 370 0.52 -19.55 -2.59
C HIS A 370 1.03 -20.38 -1.41
N SER A 371 0.70 -19.97 -0.18
CA SER A 371 1.10 -20.68 1.04
C SER A 371 0.20 -21.87 1.38
N PHE A 372 -0.98 -21.96 0.75
CA PHE A 372 -1.97 -23.00 1.03
C PHE A 372 -2.33 -23.78 -0.23
N PRO A 373 -2.77 -25.04 -0.10
CA PRO A 373 -3.29 -25.81 -1.22
C PRO A 373 -4.52 -25.15 -1.86
N ASN A 374 -4.93 -25.67 -3.01
CA ASN A 374 -6.13 -25.20 -3.70
C ASN A 374 -7.39 -25.46 -2.84
N ILE A 375 -8.01 -24.41 -2.32
CA ILE A 375 -9.21 -24.49 -1.49
C ILE A 375 -10.43 -25.06 -2.24
N LYS A 376 -10.48 -24.98 -3.57
CA LYS A 376 -11.55 -25.57 -4.38
C LYS A 376 -11.56 -27.11 -4.36
N LEU A 377 -10.53 -27.74 -3.77
CA LEU A 377 -10.56 -29.17 -3.42
C LEU A 377 -11.67 -29.49 -2.41
N PHE A 378 -12.10 -28.52 -1.60
CA PHE A 378 -13.15 -28.65 -0.61
C PHE A 378 -14.45 -28.02 -1.13
N LYS A 379 -15.37 -28.87 -1.59
CA LYS A 379 -16.70 -28.42 -2.00
C LYS A 379 -17.58 -28.19 -0.77
N TYR A 380 -18.00 -26.94 -0.56
CA TYR A 380 -18.87 -26.58 0.55
C TYR A 380 -20.27 -27.21 0.42
N LYS A 381 -20.79 -27.69 1.55
CA LYS A 381 -22.16 -28.17 1.70
C LYS A 381 -22.80 -27.60 2.98
N PRO A 382 -24.11 -27.28 2.98
CA PRO A 382 -24.76 -26.60 4.11
C PRO A 382 -24.70 -27.32 5.47
N TYR A 383 -24.49 -28.63 5.49
CA TYR A 383 -24.34 -29.40 6.74
C TYR A 383 -22.94 -29.28 7.36
N ILE A 384 -21.97 -28.69 6.65
CA ILE A 384 -20.61 -28.44 7.14
C ILE A 384 -20.62 -27.10 7.86
N ASN A 385 -20.52 -27.13 9.20
CA ASN A 385 -20.37 -25.91 9.98
C ASN A 385 -18.91 -25.42 10.01
N ILE A 386 -18.67 -24.23 10.58
CA ILE A 386 -17.34 -23.62 10.61
C ILE A 386 -16.31 -24.50 11.35
N SER A 387 -16.71 -25.12 12.47
CA SER A 387 -15.79 -25.97 13.25
C SER A 387 -15.42 -27.26 12.51
N GLU A 388 -16.38 -27.82 11.77
CA GLU A 388 -16.12 -28.98 10.92
C GLU A 388 -15.24 -28.61 9.72
N SER A 389 -15.44 -27.43 9.11
CA SER A 389 -14.53 -26.89 8.09
C SER A 389 -13.10 -26.79 8.63
N GLU A 390 -12.91 -26.16 9.78
CA GLU A 390 -11.60 -26.04 10.42
C GLU A 390 -10.95 -27.40 10.67
N ARG A 391 -11.72 -28.39 11.16
CA ARG A 391 -11.24 -29.74 11.41
C ARG A 391 -10.78 -30.44 10.13
N LEU A 392 -11.58 -30.37 9.06
CA LEU A 392 -11.26 -30.99 7.77
C LEU A 392 -9.99 -30.39 7.16
N HIS A 393 -9.90 -29.06 7.10
CA HIS A 393 -8.75 -28.37 6.53
C HIS A 393 -7.47 -28.58 7.34
N SER A 394 -7.56 -28.56 8.68
CA SER A 394 -6.41 -28.82 9.55
C SER A 394 -5.93 -30.27 9.50
N SER A 395 -6.82 -31.22 9.18
CA SER A 395 -6.43 -32.62 8.97
C SER A 395 -5.74 -32.86 7.62
N PHE A 396 -5.96 -31.98 6.64
CA PHE A 396 -5.41 -32.11 5.30
C PHE A 396 -4.07 -31.39 5.13
N PHE A 397 -3.93 -30.20 5.72
CA PHE A 397 -2.73 -29.38 5.59
C PHE A 397 -2.41 -28.64 6.88
N ASP A 398 -1.15 -28.74 7.30
CA ASP A 398 -0.63 -28.05 8.46
C ASP A 398 -0.18 -26.62 8.12
N THR A 399 -0.80 -25.63 8.75
CA THR A 399 -0.51 -24.21 8.52
C THR A 399 0.71 -23.71 9.30
N GLN A 400 1.34 -24.52 10.16
CA GLN A 400 2.45 -24.08 11.02
C GLN A 400 3.68 -23.60 10.24
N HIS A 401 3.98 -24.21 9.09
CA HIS A 401 5.07 -23.73 8.23
C HIS A 401 4.87 -22.27 7.82
N PHE A 402 3.66 -21.93 7.34
CA PHE A 402 3.33 -20.56 6.97
C PHE A 402 3.35 -19.61 8.17
N ILE A 403 2.81 -20.03 9.32
CA ILE A 403 2.81 -19.19 10.53
C ILE A 403 4.23 -18.88 11.00
N SER A 404 5.17 -19.83 10.81
CA SER A 404 6.58 -19.66 11.18
C SER A 404 7.37 -18.84 10.17
N TYR A 405 6.99 -18.88 8.89
CA TYR A 405 7.68 -18.22 7.79
C TYR A 405 6.70 -17.43 6.90
N PRO A 406 5.97 -16.45 7.45
CA PRO A 406 4.95 -15.68 6.75
C PRO A 406 5.53 -14.78 5.65
N TYR A 407 4.65 -14.24 4.80
CA TYR A 407 5.06 -13.40 3.67
C TYR A 407 5.73 -12.10 4.12
N SER A 408 5.27 -11.52 5.23
CA SER A 408 5.77 -10.26 5.77
C SER A 408 7.25 -10.30 6.12
N HIS A 409 7.79 -11.47 6.50
CA HIS A 409 9.24 -11.65 6.71
C HIS A 409 10.09 -11.45 5.45
N ALA A 410 9.51 -11.38 4.25
CA ALA A 410 10.27 -11.05 3.06
C ALA A 410 10.57 -9.54 2.95
N VAL A 411 9.90 -8.69 3.73
CA VAL A 411 9.89 -7.22 3.56
C VAL A 411 9.71 -6.47 4.90
N ASP A 412 10.10 -7.07 6.01
CA ASP A 412 10.00 -6.50 7.36
C ASP A 412 11.24 -5.71 7.79
N ASN A 413 12.29 -5.68 6.95
CA ASN A 413 13.58 -5.04 7.24
C ASN A 413 14.28 -5.65 8.48
N ASP A 414 14.08 -6.95 8.73
CA ASP A 414 14.75 -7.73 9.77
C ASP A 414 15.47 -8.96 9.19
N ASN A 415 16.80 -8.88 9.09
CA ASN A 415 17.62 -9.98 8.56
C ASN A 415 17.65 -11.24 9.44
N SER A 416 16.94 -11.28 10.56
CA SER A 416 16.79 -12.46 11.43
C SER A 416 15.52 -13.26 11.17
N THR A 417 14.54 -12.69 10.46
CA THR A 417 13.32 -13.36 10.04
C THR A 417 13.46 -13.84 8.59
N VAL A 418 12.56 -14.72 8.14
CA VAL A 418 12.60 -15.25 6.78
C VAL A 418 11.22 -15.69 6.32
N TRP A 419 10.88 -15.36 5.08
CA TRP A 419 9.79 -15.99 4.35
C TRP A 419 10.31 -17.20 3.59
N ILE A 420 9.63 -18.35 3.75
CA ILE A 420 9.96 -19.60 3.06
C ILE A 420 8.73 -20.10 2.31
N SER A 421 8.83 -20.19 0.98
CA SER A 421 7.71 -20.73 0.18
C SER A 421 7.47 -22.21 0.47
N GLN A 422 6.22 -22.64 0.39
CA GLN A 422 5.84 -24.04 0.61
C GLN A 422 6.42 -24.98 -0.45
N ASP A 423 6.38 -24.55 -1.71
CA ASP A 423 6.84 -25.33 -2.86
C ASP A 423 8.18 -24.82 -3.39
N VAL A 424 8.93 -25.73 -4.04
CA VAL A 424 10.16 -25.40 -4.76
C VAL A 424 9.90 -24.42 -5.90
N ILE A 425 10.90 -23.63 -6.25
CA ILE A 425 10.84 -22.66 -7.34
C ILE A 425 10.76 -23.41 -8.67
N ARG A 426 9.77 -23.05 -9.47
CA ARG A 426 9.56 -23.50 -10.85
C ARG A 426 9.89 -22.37 -11.80
N LYS A 427 10.10 -22.75 -13.06
CA LYS A 427 10.16 -21.78 -14.15
C LYS A 427 8.90 -20.90 -14.10
N ASP A 428 9.08 -19.61 -14.36
CA ASP A 428 8.07 -18.56 -14.38
C ASP A 428 7.51 -18.16 -12.99
N ASP A 429 7.99 -18.78 -11.91
CA ASP A 429 7.74 -18.26 -10.57
C ASP A 429 8.48 -16.95 -10.34
N TYR A 430 7.87 -16.06 -9.56
CA TYR A 430 8.43 -14.75 -9.31
C TYR A 430 8.25 -14.25 -7.88
N ILE A 431 9.13 -13.31 -7.56
CA ILE A 431 9.05 -12.43 -6.41
C ILE A 431 9.21 -11.00 -6.91
N GLY A 432 8.64 -10.01 -6.22
CA GLY A 432 8.61 -8.66 -6.73
C GLY A 432 8.11 -7.64 -5.74
N LEU A 433 8.05 -6.39 -6.19
CA LEU A 433 7.55 -5.26 -5.41
C LEU A 433 6.57 -4.43 -6.25
N ASP A 434 5.44 -4.04 -5.65
CA ASP A 434 4.63 -2.88 -6.08
C ASP A 434 5.08 -1.67 -5.26
N LEU A 435 5.60 -0.64 -5.91
CA LEU A 435 6.17 0.56 -5.29
C LEU A 435 5.10 1.62 -4.99
N LEU A 436 3.82 1.24 -5.06
CA LEU A 436 2.60 2.02 -4.77
C LEU A 436 2.30 3.14 -5.78
N LEU A 437 3.32 3.73 -6.39
CA LEU A 437 3.22 4.74 -7.43
C LEU A 437 4.35 4.61 -8.48
N PRO A 438 4.22 5.23 -9.66
CA PRO A 438 5.33 5.38 -10.60
C PRO A 438 6.54 6.10 -9.97
N MET A 439 7.72 5.49 -10.02
CA MET A 439 8.92 6.03 -9.39
C MET A 439 9.57 7.12 -10.26
N PRO A 440 9.76 8.36 -9.77
CA PRO A 440 10.34 9.43 -10.56
C PRO A 440 11.88 9.37 -10.62
N VAL A 441 12.51 8.51 -9.82
CA VAL A 441 13.97 8.42 -9.68
C VAL A 441 14.44 6.98 -9.91
N PRO A 442 15.69 6.79 -10.36
CA PRO A 442 16.34 5.48 -10.36
C PRO A 442 16.36 4.86 -8.97
N LEU A 443 16.26 3.53 -8.90
CA LEU A 443 16.23 2.79 -7.64
C LEU A 443 17.31 1.73 -7.58
N THR A 444 17.89 1.57 -6.41
CA THR A 444 18.73 0.42 -6.06
C THR A 444 17.91 -0.53 -5.20
N PHE A 445 17.91 -1.80 -5.60
CA PHE A 445 17.21 -2.89 -4.92
C PHE A 445 18.21 -3.77 -4.19
N ASN A 446 17.84 -4.23 -3.01
CA ASN A 446 18.62 -5.14 -2.18
C ASN A 446 17.76 -6.36 -1.86
N LEU A 447 18.25 -7.54 -2.22
CA LEU A 447 17.57 -8.81 -1.98
C LEU A 447 18.47 -9.73 -1.17
N ILE A 448 18.02 -10.10 0.03
CA ILE A 448 18.75 -10.98 0.95
C ILE A 448 18.09 -12.35 0.95
N MET A 449 18.87 -13.36 0.58
CA MET A 449 18.37 -14.71 0.34
C MET A 449 19.36 -15.78 0.80
N ASN A 450 18.85 -16.88 1.38
CA ASN A 450 19.65 -18.09 1.64
C ASN A 450 19.59 -19.02 0.42
N HIS A 451 20.43 -18.75 -0.58
CA HIS A 451 20.34 -19.37 -1.91
C HIS A 451 21.74 -19.65 -2.48
N ASN A 452 21.82 -20.52 -3.50
CA ASN A 452 23.04 -20.68 -4.28
C ASN A 452 23.21 -19.46 -5.21
N SER A 453 24.44 -18.95 -5.34
CA SER A 453 24.75 -17.82 -6.23
C SER A 453 24.36 -18.07 -7.69
N ASP A 454 24.29 -19.33 -8.14
CA ASP A 454 23.81 -19.67 -9.49
C ASP A 454 22.33 -19.31 -9.73
N TYR A 455 21.53 -19.09 -8.68
CA TYR A 455 20.15 -18.61 -8.83
C TYR A 455 20.09 -17.30 -9.61
N PHE A 456 20.99 -16.37 -9.31
CA PHE A 456 21.00 -15.03 -9.88
C PHE A 456 21.34 -15.01 -11.38
N ASN A 457 22.04 -16.03 -11.89
CA ASN A 457 22.31 -16.19 -13.32
C ASN A 457 21.06 -16.54 -14.14
N HIS A 458 20.00 -16.99 -13.46
CA HIS A 458 18.78 -17.50 -14.09
C HIS A 458 17.56 -16.62 -13.75
N LEU A 459 17.80 -15.37 -13.38
CA LEU A 459 16.76 -14.38 -13.10
C LEU A 459 16.50 -13.47 -14.31
N SER A 460 15.23 -13.29 -14.65
CA SER A 460 14.77 -12.24 -15.55
C SER A 460 14.20 -11.09 -14.73
N ILE A 461 14.71 -9.88 -14.96
CA ILE A 461 14.23 -8.66 -14.29
C ILE A 461 13.21 -7.99 -15.21
N GLN A 462 11.98 -7.87 -14.71
CA GLN A 462 10.87 -7.28 -15.44
C GLN A 462 10.29 -6.10 -14.68
N ILE A 463 9.95 -5.04 -15.39
CA ILE A 463 9.25 -3.88 -14.84
C ILE A 463 7.88 -3.72 -15.48
N SER A 464 6.97 -3.06 -14.77
CA SER A 464 5.67 -2.67 -15.34
C SER A 464 5.24 -1.30 -14.80
N HIS A 465 4.54 -0.55 -15.64
CA HIS A 465 3.94 0.73 -15.29
C HIS A 465 2.54 0.56 -14.69
N ASP A 466 1.82 -0.50 -15.06
CA ASP A 466 0.40 -0.71 -14.73
C ASP A 466 0.11 -2.06 -14.03
N GLY A 467 1.11 -2.94 -13.95
CA GLY A 467 1.02 -4.27 -13.36
C GLY A 467 0.44 -5.34 -14.30
N SER A 468 0.10 -4.97 -15.54
CA SER A 468 -0.48 -5.85 -16.55
C SER A 468 0.51 -6.13 -17.68
N ASP A 469 1.13 -5.07 -18.22
CA ASP A 469 2.11 -5.19 -19.30
C ASP A 469 3.52 -5.19 -18.71
N TRP A 470 4.22 -6.31 -18.88
CA TRP A 470 5.55 -6.55 -18.30
C TRP A 470 6.64 -6.44 -19.36
N ILE A 471 7.67 -5.65 -19.07
CA ILE A 471 8.80 -5.39 -19.96
C ILE A 471 10.05 -5.96 -19.32
N GLN A 472 10.74 -6.85 -20.02
CA GLN A 472 12.07 -7.30 -19.61
C GLN A 472 13.10 -6.21 -19.89
N LEU A 473 13.90 -5.87 -18.89
CA LEU A 473 14.95 -4.87 -19.04
C LEU A 473 16.05 -5.38 -19.99
N SER A 474 16.50 -4.50 -20.90
CA SER A 474 17.58 -4.77 -21.85
C SER A 474 18.39 -3.49 -22.09
N PRO A 475 19.69 -3.45 -21.75
CA PRO A 475 20.46 -4.54 -21.14
C PRO A 475 19.99 -4.86 -19.72
N LEU A 476 20.22 -6.09 -19.27
CA LEU A 476 19.92 -6.49 -17.89
C LEU A 476 20.77 -5.66 -16.91
N PRO A 477 20.20 -5.19 -15.80
CA PRO A 477 20.96 -4.58 -14.70
C PRO A 477 22.11 -5.50 -14.24
N LYS A 478 23.26 -4.89 -13.95
CA LYS A 478 24.38 -5.61 -13.33
C LYS A 478 23.97 -6.02 -11.91
N LEU A 479 24.07 -7.32 -11.63
CA LEU A 479 23.84 -7.89 -10.30
C LEU A 479 25.16 -7.94 -9.52
N GLU A 480 25.19 -7.37 -8.33
CA GLU A 480 26.31 -7.40 -7.41
C GLU A 480 25.97 -8.33 -6.24
N ILE A 481 26.70 -9.45 -6.13
CA ILE A 481 26.41 -10.52 -5.17
C ILE A 481 27.49 -10.54 -4.10
N HIS A 482 27.06 -10.40 -2.85
CA HIS A 482 27.95 -10.41 -1.69
C HIS A 482 27.51 -11.49 -0.68
N GLU A 483 28.47 -12.25 -0.15
CA GLU A 483 28.20 -13.12 0.99
C GLU A 483 28.10 -12.30 2.27
N ILE A 484 26.99 -12.45 2.99
CA ILE A 484 26.82 -11.86 4.32
C ILE A 484 27.28 -12.90 5.34
N SER A 485 28.38 -12.59 6.03
CA SER A 485 28.89 -13.44 7.10
C SER A 485 27.97 -13.36 8.31
N SER A 486 27.06 -14.34 8.43
CA SER A 486 26.29 -14.55 9.65
C SER A 486 27.06 -15.46 10.60
N THR A 487 26.98 -15.19 11.91
CA THR A 487 27.44 -16.09 12.98
C THR A 487 26.60 -17.37 13.07
N THR A 488 25.45 -17.41 12.40
CA THR A 488 24.60 -18.58 12.22
C THR A 488 24.88 -19.26 10.88
N LYS A 489 24.78 -20.60 10.82
CA LYS A 489 25.25 -21.52 9.76
C LYS A 489 24.64 -21.35 8.35
N ASN A 490 24.12 -20.19 7.97
CA ASN A 490 23.46 -19.97 6.68
C ASN A 490 24.34 -19.14 5.75
N ASN A 491 24.55 -19.62 4.52
CA ASN A 491 25.20 -18.87 3.45
C ASN A 491 24.21 -17.82 2.91
N LEU A 492 24.10 -16.68 3.61
CA LEU A 492 23.25 -15.58 3.17
C LEU A 492 23.94 -14.80 2.04
N LEU A 493 23.19 -14.55 0.97
CA LEU A 493 23.62 -13.75 -0.16
C LEU A 493 22.81 -12.46 -0.21
N LEU A 494 23.51 -11.34 -0.35
CA LEU A 494 22.96 -10.06 -0.75
C LEU A 494 23.13 -9.90 -2.26
N CYS A 495 22.02 -9.76 -2.97
CA CYS A 495 22.01 -9.36 -4.37
C CYS A 495 21.55 -7.91 -4.47
N GLN A 496 22.45 -7.04 -4.89
CA GLN A 496 22.19 -5.62 -5.15
C GLN A 496 22.16 -5.35 -6.64
N PHE A 497 21.18 -4.56 -7.10
CA PHE A 497 21.10 -4.12 -8.50
C PHE A 497 20.38 -2.79 -8.61
N ARG A 498 20.75 -2.00 -9.63
CA ARG A 498 20.18 -0.68 -9.87
C ARG A 498 19.40 -0.64 -11.17
N ILE A 499 18.17 -0.13 -11.11
CA ILE A 499 17.32 0.13 -12.27
C ILE A 499 17.38 1.63 -12.56
N ARG A 500 17.82 1.99 -13.76
CA ARG A 500 18.00 3.39 -14.19
C ARG A 500 16.73 3.95 -14.83
N GLU A 501 15.89 3.07 -15.36
CA GLU A 501 14.57 3.38 -15.88
C GLU A 501 13.69 3.99 -14.78
N THR A 502 12.90 5.01 -15.14
CA THR A 502 11.96 5.67 -14.23
C THR A 502 10.52 5.52 -14.74
N GLY A 503 9.55 5.90 -13.92
CA GLY A 503 8.12 5.83 -14.21
C GLY A 503 7.51 4.45 -14.04
N PHE A 504 8.29 3.40 -13.79
CA PHE A 504 7.74 2.09 -13.46
C PHE A 504 7.19 2.08 -12.03
N ARG A 505 6.15 1.28 -11.79
CA ARG A 505 5.55 1.07 -10.46
C ARG A 505 5.86 -0.32 -9.93
N PHE A 506 6.00 -1.31 -10.80
CA PHE A 506 6.15 -2.70 -10.42
C PHE A 506 7.48 -3.26 -10.89
N LEU A 507 8.06 -4.13 -10.07
CA LEU A 507 9.25 -4.92 -10.36
C LEU A 507 8.95 -6.40 -10.10
N LYS A 508 9.39 -7.28 -11.00
CA LYS A 508 9.40 -8.74 -10.82
C LYS A 508 10.79 -9.31 -11.14
N LEU A 509 11.21 -10.25 -10.31
CA LEU A 509 12.33 -11.14 -10.54
C LEU A 509 11.75 -12.52 -10.84
N VAL A 510 11.80 -12.91 -12.11
CA VAL A 510 11.18 -14.13 -12.64
C VAL A 510 12.24 -15.20 -12.83
N SER A 511 11.98 -16.40 -12.30
CA SER A 511 12.85 -17.55 -12.49
C SER A 511 12.73 -18.09 -13.91
N THR A 512 13.86 -18.28 -14.58
CA THR A 512 13.89 -18.76 -15.98
C THR A 512 13.97 -20.28 -16.11
N ARG A 513 14.10 -21.02 -15.00
CA ARG A 513 14.19 -22.49 -14.96
C ARG A 513 13.62 -23.08 -13.67
N ASP A 514 13.37 -24.39 -13.68
CA ASP A 514 13.04 -25.13 -12.46
C ASP A 514 14.25 -25.25 -11.52
N LEU A 515 14.00 -25.14 -10.22
CA LEU A 515 14.99 -25.31 -9.17
C LEU A 515 14.49 -26.35 -8.16
N ASN A 516 15.42 -26.94 -7.41
CA ASN A 516 15.14 -27.99 -6.42
C ASN A 516 15.02 -27.46 -4.99
N PHE A 517 14.89 -26.15 -4.81
CA PHE A 517 14.78 -25.48 -3.52
C PHE A 517 13.65 -24.45 -3.53
N THR A 518 13.17 -24.08 -2.33
CA THR A 518 12.10 -23.10 -2.10
C THR A 518 12.65 -21.67 -2.11
N PHE A 519 11.79 -20.65 -2.24
CA PHE A 519 12.18 -19.30 -1.85
C PHE A 519 12.53 -19.28 -0.34
N SER A 520 13.53 -18.48 0.02
CA SER A 520 14.01 -18.26 1.38
C SER A 520 14.54 -16.83 1.44
N ILE A 521 13.62 -15.87 1.55
CA ILE A 521 13.90 -14.43 1.49
C ILE A 521 13.91 -13.88 2.91
N TYR A 522 15.03 -13.29 3.28
CA TYR A 522 15.19 -12.62 4.57
C TYR A 522 14.79 -11.15 4.48
N ASP A 523 15.04 -10.51 3.34
CA ASP A 523 14.56 -9.15 3.11
C ASP A 523 14.59 -8.78 1.62
N PHE A 524 13.70 -7.90 1.20
CA PHE A 524 13.65 -7.34 -0.14
C PHE A 524 13.28 -5.86 -0.08
N THR A 525 14.30 -5.00 -0.16
CA THR A 525 14.19 -3.55 0.02
C THR A 525 14.69 -2.78 -1.20
N PHE A 526 14.42 -1.47 -1.19
CA PHE A 526 14.85 -0.56 -2.23
C PHE A 526 15.14 0.83 -1.65
N ASN A 527 15.98 1.60 -2.34
CA ASN A 527 16.28 2.99 -2.02
C ASN A 527 16.46 3.84 -3.30
N GLY A 528 16.22 5.15 -3.16
CA GLY A 528 16.44 6.13 -4.23
C GLY A 528 17.63 7.01 -3.88
N MET A 529 18.85 6.48 -3.98
CA MET A 529 20.07 7.23 -3.74
C MET A 529 20.61 7.87 -5.02
N ASP A 530 21.03 9.12 -4.91
CA ASP A 530 21.73 9.85 -5.96
C ASP A 530 23.25 9.67 -5.77
N ASN A 531 23.81 8.61 -6.35
CA ASN A 531 25.26 8.46 -6.37
C ASN A 531 25.86 9.48 -7.36
N ASN A 532 26.18 10.68 -6.88
CA ASN A 532 27.03 11.66 -7.56
C ASN A 532 28.52 11.23 -7.65
N ASN A 533 28.80 9.92 -7.63
CA ASN A 533 30.16 9.35 -7.65
C ASN A 533 30.36 8.36 -8.81
N ASP A 534 29.66 8.53 -9.94
CA ASP A 534 30.15 7.99 -11.21
C ASP A 534 31.29 8.92 -11.66
N ASN A 535 32.50 8.67 -11.12
CA ASN A 535 33.72 9.31 -11.60
C ASN A 535 33.85 9.06 -13.11
N GLU A 536 33.68 10.13 -13.86
CA GLU A 536 34.23 10.32 -15.19
C GLU A 536 35.72 9.93 -15.19
N VAL A 537 36.00 8.69 -15.57
CA VAL A 537 37.30 8.34 -16.15
C VAL A 537 37.30 8.94 -17.54
N VAL A 538 37.49 10.26 -17.61
CA VAL A 538 37.87 10.94 -18.84
C VAL A 538 39.29 10.49 -19.13
N GLY A 539 39.41 9.77 -20.25
CA GLY A 539 40.68 9.30 -20.78
C GLY A 539 41.64 10.47 -20.97
N ASP A 540 42.82 10.32 -20.39
CA ASP A 540 43.97 11.16 -20.69
C ASP A 540 44.46 10.78 -22.10
N THR A 541 43.83 11.37 -23.12
CA THR A 541 44.35 11.36 -24.48
C THR A 541 45.53 12.32 -24.52
N GLY A 542 46.72 11.76 -24.43
CA GLY A 542 47.94 12.44 -24.77
C GLY A 542 47.87 12.99 -26.19
N LEU A 543 48.00 14.31 -26.30
CA LEU A 543 48.42 14.99 -27.51
C LEU A 543 49.39 16.11 -27.09
N ASN A 544 50.67 15.80 -27.29
CA ASN A 544 51.75 16.75 -27.47
C ASN A 544 51.30 17.90 -28.36
N ASN A 545 51.61 19.14 -27.96
CA ASN A 545 52.37 20.08 -28.78
C ASN A 545 52.52 21.43 -28.05
N ASN A 546 53.76 21.72 -27.66
CA ASN A 546 54.58 22.85 -28.13
C ASN A 546 55.44 23.43 -27.00
N ASP A 547 56.75 23.24 -27.18
CA ASP A 547 57.76 24.29 -27.27
C ASP A 547 57.48 25.57 -26.47
N ASN A 548 58.30 25.80 -25.44
CA ASN A 548 59.35 26.81 -25.53
C ASN A 548 60.23 26.83 -24.27
N ASP A 549 61.51 26.56 -24.52
CA ASP A 549 62.62 27.49 -24.31
C ASP A 549 63.22 27.73 -22.91
N SER A 550 64.55 27.58 -22.92
CA SER A 550 65.58 28.24 -22.10
C SER A 550 65.77 27.88 -20.62
N GLY A 551 67.00 27.45 -20.32
CA GLY A 551 67.75 28.03 -19.21
C GLY A 551 68.33 27.06 -18.18
N ASP A 552 69.61 26.73 -18.38
CA ASP A 552 70.63 26.21 -17.45
C ASP A 552 70.55 24.78 -16.88
#